data_AF-A0A7I8EPE1-F1
#
_entry.id   AF-A0A7I8EPE1-F1
#
_cell.length_a   1.000
_cell.length_b   1.000
_cell.length_c   1.000
_cell.angle_alpha   90.00
_cell.angle_beta   90.00
_cell.angle_gamma   90.00
#
_symmetry.space_group_name_H-M   'P 1'
#
loop_
_entity.id
_entity.type
_entity.pdbx_description
1 polymer ?
#
loop_
_entity_poly.entity_id
_entity_poly.type
_entity_poly.pdbx_seq_one_letter_code
_entity_poly.pdbx_strand_id
1 'polypeptide(L)'
;MLCWQDNRLLVTTQYGRYPHTDDGAQVRRVFHKLRSVARENFNEHFKGIFDGHGQVPTKGLISTQRFALGAVFVYQLAVLYRFEHGQAPCVGLKAFLKAA
;
A
#
# COMPACT_ATOMS: atom_id res chain seq x y z
N MET A 1 -4.03 -4.40 31.06
CA MET A 1 -4.39 -5.72 31.62
C MET A 1 -5.59 -6.39 30.93
N LEU A 2 -6.35 -5.71 30.06
CA LEU A 2 -7.52 -6.30 29.38
C LEU A 2 -7.19 -7.49 28.46
N CYS A 3 -6.14 -7.41 27.63
CA CYS A 3 -5.86 -8.47 26.66
C CYS A 3 -5.56 -9.83 27.32
N TRP A 4 -4.87 -9.82 28.47
CA TRP A 4 -4.52 -11.05 29.19
C TRP A 4 -5.75 -11.72 29.83
N GLN A 5 -6.73 -10.92 30.28
CA GLN A 5 -8.01 -11.42 30.78
C GLN A 5 -8.87 -12.05 29.68
N ASP A 6 -8.77 -11.54 28.45
CA ASP A 6 -9.48 -12.07 27.27
C ASP A 6 -8.73 -13.19 26.53
N ASN A 7 -7.63 -13.71 27.12
CA ASN A 7 -6.73 -14.69 26.49
C ASN A 7 -6.18 -14.23 25.12
N ARG A 8 -5.96 -12.92 24.96
CA ARG A 8 -5.40 -12.27 23.76
C ARG A 8 -3.98 -11.79 24.04
N LEU A 9 -3.05 -12.09 23.14
CA LEU A 9 -1.68 -11.58 23.21
C LEU A 9 -1.58 -10.21 22.53
N LEU A 10 -1.27 -9.17 23.30
CA LEU A 10 -1.01 -7.84 22.75
C LEU A 10 0.42 -7.78 22.20
N VAL A 11 0.56 -7.80 20.87
CA VAL A 11 1.86 -7.61 20.22
C VAL A 11 2.04 -6.15 19.87
N THR A 12 2.92 -5.45 20.60
CA THR A 12 3.30 -4.07 20.27
C THR A 12 4.48 -4.09 19.31
N THR A 13 4.47 -3.24 18.28
CA THR A 13 5.57 -3.11 17.32
C THR A 13 6.71 -2.26 17.90
N GLN A 14 7.23 -2.63 19.06
CA GLN A 14 8.45 -2.00 19.59
C GLN A 14 9.69 -2.63 18.95
N TYR A 15 10.72 -1.82 18.73
CA TYR A 15 12.00 -2.26 18.17
C TYR A 15 12.79 -2.96 19.28
N GLY A 16 12.85 -4.29 19.25
CA GLY A 16 13.61 -5.09 20.22
C GLY A 16 15.07 -5.31 19.80
N ARG A 17 15.88 -5.87 20.69
CA ARG A 17 17.25 -6.29 20.36
C ARG A 17 17.21 -7.53 19.46
N TYR A 18 18.11 -7.60 18.47
CA TYR A 18 18.26 -8.77 17.61
C TYR A 18 19.14 -9.82 18.31
N PRO A 19 18.88 -11.13 18.15
CA PRO A 19 17.74 -11.75 17.44
C PRO A 19 16.42 -11.63 18.21
N HIS A 20 15.32 -11.41 17.49
CA HIS A 20 13.98 -11.30 18.09
C HIS A 20 13.45 -12.69 18.43
N THR A 21 13.50 -13.06 19.72
CA THR A 21 13.04 -14.35 20.23
C THR A 21 11.70 -14.28 20.97
N ASP A 22 11.06 -13.12 21.00
CA ASP A 22 9.79 -12.92 21.68
C ASP A 22 8.60 -13.49 20.88
N ASP A 23 7.50 -13.78 21.56
CA ASP A 23 6.28 -14.36 20.98
C ASP A 23 5.66 -13.50 19.88
N GLY A 24 5.92 -12.18 19.88
CA GLY A 24 5.47 -11.24 18.87
C GLY A 24 6.33 -11.19 17.60
N ALA A 25 7.45 -11.91 17.55
CA ALA A 25 8.37 -11.88 16.40
C ALA A 25 7.70 -12.41 15.11
N GLN A 26 6.91 -13.48 15.19
CA GLN A 26 6.20 -14.02 14.01
C GLN A 26 5.14 -13.05 13.50
N VAL A 27 4.38 -12.43 14.41
CA VAL A 27 3.36 -11.44 14.07
C VAL A 27 4.01 -10.22 13.40
N ARG A 28 5.11 -9.69 13.96
CA ARG A 28 5.89 -8.62 13.33
C ARG A 28 6.43 -8.99 11.95
N ARG A 29 6.85 -10.25 11.75
CA ARG A 29 7.30 -10.75 10.44
C ARG A 29 6.17 -10.73 9.41
N VAL A 30 4.96 -11.14 9.80
CA VAL A 30 3.77 -11.06 8.94
C VAL A 30 3.46 -9.62 8.59
N PHE A 31 3.42 -8.71 9.57
CA PHE A 31 3.18 -7.28 9.30
C PHE A 31 4.27 -6.65 8.44
N HIS A 32 5.54 -7.01 8.66
CA HIS A 32 6.65 -6.55 7.83
C HIS A 32 6.48 -7.03 6.38
N LYS A 33 6.15 -8.30 6.17
CA LYS A 33 5.89 -8.87 4.85
C LYS A 33 4.67 -8.21 4.19
N LEU A 34 3.57 -8.07 4.92
CA LEU A 34 2.36 -7.41 4.44
C LEU A 34 2.64 -5.96 4.01
N ARG A 35 3.36 -5.20 4.83
CA ARG A 35 3.77 -3.83 4.49
C ARG A 35 4.67 -3.81 3.26
N SER A 36 5.63 -4.73 3.15
CA SER A 36 6.53 -4.81 2.00
C SER A 36 5.75 -5.07 0.71
N VAL A 37 4.90 -6.10 0.71
CA VAL A 37 4.09 -6.50 -0.45
C VAL A 37 3.08 -5.42 -0.82
N ALA A 38 2.39 -4.84 0.16
CA ALA A 38 1.43 -3.76 -0.09
C ALA A 38 2.12 -2.53 -0.71
N ARG A 39 3.30 -2.16 -0.20
CA ARG A 39 4.09 -1.04 -0.76
C ARG A 39 4.58 -1.34 -2.17
N GLU A 40 5.01 -2.57 -2.44
CA GLU A 40 5.47 -3.00 -3.75
C GLU A 40 4.34 -2.94 -4.80
N ASN A 41 3.19 -3.54 -4.49
CA ASN A 41 1.99 -3.46 -5.31
C ASN A 41 1.57 -2.00 -5.55
N PHE A 42 1.60 -1.18 -4.50
CA PHE A 42 1.28 0.25 -4.60
C PHE A 42 2.24 0.97 -5.56
N ASN A 43 3.55 0.72 -5.45
CA ASN A 43 4.54 1.35 -6.32
C ASN A 43 4.35 0.93 -7.79
N GLU A 44 4.03 -0.34 -8.05
CA GLU A 44 3.71 -0.82 -9.40
C GLU A 44 2.46 -0.18 -9.99
N HIS A 45 1.42 0.00 -9.17
CA HIS A 45 0.20 0.70 -9.57
C HIS A 45 0.48 2.16 -9.96
N PHE A 46 1.25 2.88 -9.15
CA PHE A 46 1.63 4.27 -9.47
C PHE A 46 2.52 4.36 -10.71
N LYS A 47 3.45 3.42 -10.91
CA LYS A 47 4.18 3.31 -12.19
C LYS A 47 3.23 3.15 -13.36
N GLY A 48 2.17 2.35 -13.24
CA GLY A 48 1.13 2.22 -14.28
C GLY A 48 0.41 3.53 -14.60
N ILE A 49 0.04 4.31 -13.57
CA ILE A 49 -0.58 5.64 -13.73
C ILE A 49 0.39 6.60 -14.43
N PHE A 50 1.66 6.60 -14.02
CA PHE A 50 2.68 7.47 -14.59
C PHE A 50 3.02 7.11 -16.04
N ASP A 51 3.14 5.80 -16.35
CA ASP A 51 3.36 5.29 -17.70
C ASP A 51 2.24 5.73 -18.67
N GLY A 52 0.99 5.78 -18.20
CA GLY A 52 -0.17 6.19 -19.00
C GLY A 52 -0.21 7.69 -19.31
N HIS A 53 0.29 8.54 -18.40
CA HIS A 53 0.31 9.99 -18.57
C HIS A 53 1.57 10.51 -19.32
N GLY A 54 2.54 9.63 -19.60
CA GLY A 54 3.79 10.01 -20.27
C GLY A 54 4.83 10.60 -19.32
N GLN A 55 5.18 11.88 -19.47
CA GLN A 55 6.28 12.48 -18.71
C GLN A 55 5.83 13.00 -17.34
N VAL A 56 6.36 12.42 -16.27
CA VAL A 56 6.17 12.92 -14.91
C VAL A 56 6.86 14.29 -14.77
N PRO A 57 6.16 15.35 -14.34
CA PRO A 57 6.78 16.66 -14.16
C PRO A 57 7.82 16.62 -13.04
N THR A 58 9.09 16.80 -13.41
CA THR A 58 10.25 16.82 -12.49
C THR A 58 10.68 18.23 -12.11
N LYS A 59 10.06 19.27 -12.69
CA LYS A 59 10.35 20.69 -12.42
C LYS A 59 9.08 21.42 -11.99
N GLY A 60 9.21 22.24 -10.95
CA GLY A 60 8.13 23.04 -10.36
C GLY A 60 7.38 22.31 -9.25
N LEU A 61 7.36 22.90 -8.04
CA LEU A 61 6.74 22.28 -6.87
C LEU A 61 5.22 22.09 -7.06
N ILE A 62 4.54 23.08 -7.65
CA ILE A 62 3.07 23.08 -7.81
C ILE A 62 2.63 22.06 -8.86
N SER A 63 3.34 21.95 -9.98
CA SER A 63 3.05 20.96 -11.03
C SER A 63 3.23 19.53 -10.52
N THR A 64 4.33 19.26 -9.80
CA THR A 64 4.58 17.96 -9.19
C THR A 64 3.54 17.63 -8.10
N GLN A 65 3.13 18.60 -7.28
CA GLN A 65 2.07 18.41 -6.27
C GLN A 65 0.73 18.07 -6.90
N ARG A 66 0.30 18.84 -7.91
CA ARG A 66 -0.97 18.58 -8.63
C ARG A 66 -0.95 17.20 -9.30
N PHE A 67 0.17 16.83 -9.89
CA PHE A 67 0.34 15.51 -10.50
C PHE A 67 0.25 14.38 -9.45
N ALA A 68 0.95 14.52 -8.32
CA ALA A 68 0.90 13.54 -7.24
C ALA A 68 -0.51 13.39 -6.67
N LEU A 69 -1.21 14.51 -6.43
CA LEU A 69 -2.60 14.50 -5.97
C LEU A 69 -3.54 13.85 -6.99
N GLY A 70 -3.38 14.17 -8.28
CA GLY A 70 -4.14 13.54 -9.36
C GLY A 70 -3.92 12.03 -9.44
N ALA A 71 -2.67 11.58 -9.31
CA ALA A 71 -2.36 10.14 -9.30
C ALA A 71 -2.97 9.42 -8.09
N VAL A 72 -2.95 10.03 -6.90
CA VAL A 72 -3.63 9.48 -5.71
C VAL A 72 -5.14 9.41 -5.93
N PHE A 73 -5.74 10.44 -6.51
CA PHE A 73 -7.19 10.47 -6.79
C PHE A 73 -7.61 9.39 -7.78
N VAL A 74 -6.90 9.24 -8.91
CA VAL A 74 -7.15 8.19 -9.90
C VAL A 74 -6.97 6.80 -9.28
N TYR A 75 -5.95 6.62 -8.43
CA TYR A 75 -5.74 5.38 -7.71
C TYR A 75 -6.93 5.05 -6.79
N GLN A 76 -7.41 6.02 -6.00
CA GLN A 76 -8.56 5.83 -5.11
C GLN A 76 -9.83 5.46 -5.89
N LEU A 77 -10.10 6.13 -7.02
CA LEU A 77 -11.22 5.80 -7.90
C LEU A 77 -11.11 4.38 -8.47
N ALA A 78 -9.93 3.98 -8.95
CA ALA A 78 -9.74 2.66 -9.53
C ALA A 78 -9.89 1.54 -8.48
N VAL A 79 -9.42 1.78 -7.25
CA VAL A 79 -9.63 0.86 -6.12
C VAL A 79 -11.10 0.80 -5.72
N LEU A 80 -11.78 1.94 -5.64
CA LEU A 80 -13.22 2.01 -5.32
C LEU A 80 -14.05 1.26 -6.36
N TYR A 81 -13.83 1.53 -7.64
CA TYR A 81 -14.51 0.85 -8.74
C TYR A 81 -14.36 -0.68 -8.61
N ARG A 82 -13.14 -1.16 -8.35
CA ARG A 82 -12.90 -2.60 -8.18
C ARG A 82 -13.59 -3.18 -6.96
N PHE A 83 -13.60 -2.43 -5.86
CA PHE A 83 -14.28 -2.82 -4.64
C PHE A 83 -15.79 -2.98 -4.89
N GLU A 84 -16.41 -2.02 -5.57
CA GLU A 84 -17.83 -2.08 -5.95
C GLU A 84 -18.16 -3.25 -6.88
N HIS A 85 -17.20 -3.68 -7.72
CA HIS A 85 -17.37 -4.78 -8.66
C HIS A 85 -16.86 -6.14 -8.12
N GLY A 86 -16.48 -6.22 -6.83
CA GLY A 86 -16.01 -7.46 -6.21
C GLY A 86 -14.69 -8.01 -6.79
N GLN A 87 -13.91 -7.17 -7.46
CA GLN A 87 -12.66 -7.56 -8.12
C GLN A 87 -11.47 -7.46 -7.17
N ALA A 88 -10.49 -8.35 -7.34
CA ALA A 88 -9.26 -8.32 -6.56
C ALA A 88 -8.49 -7.00 -6.80
N PRO A 89 -8.10 -6.25 -5.74
CA PRO A 89 -7.46 -4.94 -5.90
C PRO A 89 -6.13 -4.99 -6.67
N CYS A 90 -5.39 -6.09 -6.56
CA CYS A 90 -4.00 -6.22 -7.01
C CYS A 90 -3.84 -6.81 -8.42
N VAL A 91 -4.91 -7.20 -9.12
CA VAL A 91 -4.79 -7.92 -10.41
C VAL A 91 -5.14 -7.02 -11.57
N GLY A 92 -4.21 -6.70 -12.47
CA GLY A 92 -4.52 -6.06 -13.75
C GLY A 92 -4.85 -4.56 -13.70
N LEU A 93 -4.52 -3.85 -12.62
CA LEU A 93 -4.80 -2.41 -12.50
C LEU A 93 -4.07 -1.61 -13.60
N LYS A 94 -2.87 -2.04 -14.00
CA LYS A 94 -2.11 -1.41 -15.10
C LYS A 94 -2.86 -1.45 -16.43
N ALA A 95 -3.54 -2.55 -16.75
CA ALA A 95 -4.33 -2.68 -17.97
C ALA A 95 -5.60 -1.83 -17.91
N PHE A 96 -6.26 -1.81 -16.75
CA PHE A 96 -7.42 -0.96 -16.49
C PHE A 96 -7.09 0.54 -16.64
N LEU A 97 -5.97 0.98 -16.04
CA LEU A 97 -5.50 2.37 -16.13
C LEU A 97 -5.03 2.77 -17.53
N LYS A 98 -4.61 1.81 -18.37
CA LYS A 98 -4.25 2.06 -19.78
C LYS A 98 -5.46 2.10 -20.73
N ALA A 99 -6.58 1.51 -20.33
CA ALA A 99 -7.78 1.42 -21.15
C ALA A 99 -8.75 2.60 -20.95
N ALA A 100 -8.52 3.42 -19.91
CA ALA A 100 -9.21 4.68 -19.66
C ALA A 100 -8.51 5.84 -20.37
#